data_AF-A0A2A8VFA2-F1
#
_entry.id   AF-A0A2A8VFA2-F1
#
_cell.length_a   1.000
_cell.length_b   1.000
_cell.length_c   1.000
_cell.angle_alpha   90.00
_cell.angle_beta   90.00
_cell.angle_gamma   90.00
#
_symmetry.space_group_name_H-M   'P 1'
#
loop_
_entity.id
_entity.type
_entity.pdbx_description
1 polymer ?
#
loop_
_entity_poly.entity_id
_entity_poly.type
_entity_poly.pdbx_seq_one_letter_code
_entity_poly.pdbx_strand_id
1 'polypeptide(L)'
;MSKGNDKEEEVYSDFSNVETQRNFIVPETLPEGPYGSPRGKHTPVENKSTPWEEGQRYYSAFNYENKSLHQDIPRQEPGSHPVHADPDVNEEPPYTENK
;
A
#
# COMPACT_ATOMS: atom_id res chain seq x y z
N MET A 1 -21.34 -5.87 27.11
CA MET A 1 -20.81 -7.15 26.58
C MET A 1 -19.99 -6.83 25.34
N SER A 2 -18.65 -6.85 25.45
CA SER A 2 -17.78 -6.77 24.26
C SER A 2 -17.85 -8.13 23.58
N LYS A 3 -18.43 -8.22 22.37
CA LYS A 3 -18.32 -9.42 21.56
C LYS A 3 -16.83 -9.65 21.28
N GLY A 4 -16.29 -10.76 21.75
CA GLY A 4 -14.97 -11.20 21.32
C GLY A 4 -15.10 -11.60 19.87
N ASN A 5 -14.36 -10.94 18.97
CA ASN A 5 -14.22 -11.40 17.60
C ASN A 5 -13.79 -12.87 17.61
N ASP A 6 -14.62 -13.73 17.03
CA ASP A 6 -14.36 -15.14 16.87
C ASP A 6 -13.18 -15.28 15.87
N LYS A 7 -12.12 -16.00 16.26
CA LYS A 7 -10.93 -16.25 15.41
C LYS A 7 -11.25 -17.06 14.13
N GLU A 8 -12.51 -17.40 13.92
CA GLU A 8 -13.01 -18.15 12.78
C GLU A 8 -13.26 -17.25 11.55
N GLU A 9 -13.28 -15.92 11.70
CA GLU A 9 -13.43 -14.94 10.61
C GLU A 9 -12.11 -14.35 10.09
N GLU A 10 -10.94 -14.78 10.59
CA GLU A 10 -9.66 -14.27 10.08
C GLU A 10 -9.43 -14.71 8.63
N VAL A 11 -9.46 -13.75 7.71
CA VAL A 11 -9.13 -13.95 6.30
C VAL A 11 -7.67 -14.37 6.21
N TYR A 12 -7.43 -15.53 5.58
CA TYR A 12 -6.08 -16.03 5.36
C TYR A 12 -5.22 -14.97 4.65
N SER A 13 -4.05 -14.68 5.23
CA SER A 13 -3.01 -13.85 4.62
C SER A 13 -1.70 -14.62 4.60
N ASP A 14 -0.92 -14.42 3.53
CA ASP A 14 0.43 -14.95 3.44
C ASP A 14 1.38 -14.13 4.33
N PHE A 15 2.68 -14.44 4.30
CA PHE A 15 3.67 -13.64 4.99
C PHE A 15 3.67 -12.18 4.51
N SER A 16 3.97 -11.25 5.41
CA SER A 16 3.96 -9.81 5.15
C SER A 16 4.78 -9.39 3.93
N ASN A 17 5.94 -10.03 3.72
CA ASN A 17 6.80 -9.79 2.57
C ASN A 17 6.15 -10.24 1.25
N VAL A 18 5.39 -11.34 1.27
CA VAL A 18 4.66 -11.84 0.09
C VAL A 18 3.53 -10.90 -0.25
N GLU A 19 2.72 -10.49 0.74
CA GLU A 19 1.64 -9.53 0.51
C GLU A 19 2.16 -8.16 0.09
N THR A 20 3.29 -7.72 0.65
CA THR A 20 3.96 -6.48 0.22
C THR A 20 4.37 -6.55 -1.25
N GLN A 21 4.98 -7.66 -1.68
CA GLN A 21 5.37 -7.84 -3.09
C GLN A 21 4.17 -7.93 -4.03
N ARG A 22 3.04 -8.49 -3.58
CA ARG A 22 1.79 -8.56 -4.36
C ARG A 22 1.13 -7.18 -4.49
N ASN A 23 1.12 -6.39 -3.41
CA ASN A 23 0.34 -5.15 -3.33
C ASN A 23 1.14 -3.90 -3.72
N PHE A 24 2.45 -3.86 -3.47
CA PHE A 24 3.25 -2.67 -3.77
C PHE A 24 3.86 -2.73 -5.17
N ILE A 25 3.43 -1.79 -6.00
CA ILE A 25 3.84 -1.68 -7.39
C ILE A 25 5.02 -0.72 -7.48
N VAL A 26 6.10 -1.18 -8.09
CA VAL A 26 7.26 -0.36 -8.44
C VAL A 26 6.98 0.34 -9.78
N PRO A 27 7.01 1.68 -9.83
CA PRO A 27 6.83 2.38 -11.10
C PRO A 27 8.01 2.13 -12.03
N GLU A 28 7.73 1.90 -13.30
CA GLU A 28 8.76 1.82 -14.34
C GLU A 28 9.38 3.20 -14.59
N THR A 29 10.68 3.22 -14.90
CA THR A 29 11.39 4.49 -15.19
C THR A 29 11.01 5.08 -16.55
N LEU A 30 10.66 4.22 -17.52
CA LEU A 30 10.38 4.57 -18.91
C LEU A 30 9.16 3.77 -19.41
N PRO A 31 7.96 4.02 -18.88
CA PRO A 31 6.76 3.25 -19.22
C PRO A 31 6.34 3.39 -20.69
N GLU A 32 6.74 4.46 -21.37
CA GLU A 32 6.59 4.67 -22.82
C GLU A 32 7.72 4.01 -23.66
N GLY A 33 8.75 3.49 -22.98
CA GLY A 33 9.95 2.92 -23.57
C GLY A 33 11.13 3.90 -23.63
N PRO A 34 12.27 3.47 -24.20
CA PRO A 34 13.47 4.31 -24.28
C PRO A 34 13.22 5.59 -25.08
N TYR A 35 14.02 6.63 -24.81
CA TYR A 35 13.95 7.88 -25.56
C TYR A 35 14.02 7.64 -27.09
N GLY A 36 13.05 8.16 -27.83
CA GLY A 36 12.91 7.93 -29.27
C GLY A 36 12.16 6.65 -29.66
N SER A 37 11.61 5.91 -28.69
CA SER A 37 10.75 4.75 -28.94
C SER A 37 9.54 5.13 -29.82
N PRO A 38 9.22 4.35 -30.88
CA PRO A 38 8.02 4.56 -31.67
C PRO A 38 6.76 4.03 -30.96
N ARG A 39 6.90 3.23 -29.89
CA ARG A 39 5.75 2.76 -29.09
C ARG A 39 5.20 3.91 -28.25
N GLY A 40 3.89 3.91 -28.03
CA GLY A 40 3.27 4.87 -27.11
C GLY A 40 3.10 6.30 -27.64
N LYS A 41 3.52 6.61 -28.87
CA LYS A 41 3.58 7.99 -29.41
C LYS A 41 2.29 8.81 -29.26
N HIS A 42 1.14 8.15 -29.37
CA HIS A 42 -0.18 8.78 -29.34
C HIS A 42 -1.10 8.22 -28.26
N THR A 43 -0.59 7.35 -27.40
CA THR A 43 -1.37 6.72 -26.32
C THR A 43 -0.85 7.25 -24.98
N PRO A 44 -1.72 7.74 -24.09
CA PRO A 44 -1.32 8.10 -22.74
C PRO A 44 -0.63 6.93 -22.04
N VAL A 45 0.36 7.26 -21.21
CA VAL A 45 0.95 6.29 -20.29
C VAL A 45 -0.06 6.01 -19.19
N GLU A 46 -0.36 4.73 -18.98
CA GLU A 46 -1.15 4.25 -17.85
C GLU A 46 -0.21 3.61 -16.82
N ASN A 47 -0.52 3.78 -15.54
CA ASN A 47 0.32 3.27 -14.46
C ASN A 47 0.32 1.74 -14.37
N LYS A 48 -0.70 1.07 -14.92
CA LYS A 48 -0.88 -0.39 -14.79
C LYS A 48 -1.60 -0.94 -16.01
N SER A 49 -1.15 -2.09 -16.51
CA SER A 49 -1.79 -2.81 -17.62
C SER A 49 -2.94 -3.72 -17.16
N THR A 50 -2.99 -4.05 -15.87
CA THR A 50 -4.08 -4.79 -15.24
C THR A 50 -4.93 -3.86 -14.38
N PRO A 51 -6.19 -4.22 -14.09
CA PRO A 51 -7.00 -3.49 -13.11
C PRO A 51 -6.29 -3.39 -11.75
N TRP A 52 -6.67 -2.37 -10.99
CA TRP A 52 -6.28 -2.25 -9.59
C TRP A 52 -7.04 -3.28 -8.77
N GLU A 53 -6.31 -3.98 -7.92
CA GLU A 53 -6.86 -4.89 -6.92
C GLU A 53 -6.87 -4.19 -5.56
N GLU A 54 -7.67 -4.70 -4.64
CA GLU A 54 -7.76 -4.18 -3.28
C GLU A 54 -6.40 -4.22 -2.57
N GLY A 55 -6.06 -3.16 -1.84
CA GLY A 55 -4.78 -3.04 -1.13
C GLY A 55 -3.58 -2.64 -1.99
N GLN A 56 -3.68 -2.66 -3.32
CA GLN A 56 -2.57 -2.27 -4.20
C GLN A 56 -2.25 -0.77 -4.14
N ARG A 57 -0.95 -0.46 -4.10
CA ARG A 57 -0.44 0.93 -4.00
C ARG A 57 0.95 1.06 -4.59
N TYR A 58 1.38 2.28 -4.91
CA TYR A 58 2.76 2.57 -5.30
C TYR A 58 3.66 2.77 -4.07
N TYR A 59 4.95 2.51 -4.23
CA TYR A 59 5.94 2.92 -3.23
C TYR A 59 6.03 4.45 -3.16
N SER A 60 5.80 5.00 -1.97
CA SER A 60 5.98 6.42 -1.69
C SER A 60 7.12 6.60 -0.71
N ALA A 61 8.09 7.46 -1.05
CA ALA A 61 9.20 7.82 -0.17
C ALA A 61 8.77 8.64 1.05
N PHE A 62 7.51 9.10 1.09
CA PHE A 62 6.97 9.98 2.14
C PHE A 62 5.99 9.27 3.07
N ASN A 63 5.78 7.96 2.90
CA ASN A 63 4.94 7.17 3.79
C ASN A 63 5.80 6.38 4.80
N TYR A 64 5.20 6.04 5.93
CA TYR A 64 5.83 5.11 6.86
C TYR A 64 5.79 3.69 6.29
N GLU A 65 6.85 2.92 6.59
CA GLU A 65 6.96 1.51 6.20
C GLU A 65 5.95 0.64 6.96
N ASN A 66 5.80 0.89 8.26
CA ASN A 66 4.82 0.21 9.12
C ASN A 66 3.68 1.19 9.41
N LYS A 67 2.54 1.02 8.74
CA LYS A 67 1.45 2.00 8.85
C LYS A 67 0.60 1.81 10.09
N SER A 68 0.38 0.56 10.51
CA SER A 68 -0.34 0.26 11.75
C SER A 68 0.33 0.93 12.95
N LEU A 69 1.64 0.72 13.12
CA LEU A 69 2.39 1.34 14.21
C LEU A 69 2.35 2.88 14.19
N HIS A 70 2.14 3.50 13.01
CA HIS A 70 2.14 4.95 12.85
C HIS A 70 0.74 5.53 12.61
N GLN A 71 -0.32 4.75 12.82
CA GLN A 71 -1.70 5.25 12.81
C GLN A 71 -1.85 6.27 13.94
N ASP A 72 -2.45 7.43 13.63
CA ASP A 72 -2.64 8.54 14.59
C ASP A 72 -1.36 9.12 15.22
N ILE A 73 -0.18 8.77 14.69
CA ILE A 73 1.11 9.34 15.12
C ILE A 73 1.63 10.29 14.04
N PRO A 74 1.16 11.57 14.01
CA PRO A 74 1.64 12.54 13.04
C PRO A 74 3.11 12.86 13.28
N ARG A 75 3.78 13.24 12.20
CA ARG A 75 5.13 13.82 12.27
C ARG A 75 5.07 15.12 13.05
N GLN A 76 6.03 15.33 13.94
CA GLN A 76 6.09 16.51 14.81
C GLN A 76 6.65 17.77 14.13
N GLU A 77 7.11 17.65 12.88
CA GLU A 77 7.68 18.77 12.14
C GLU A 77 6.57 19.63 11.49
N PRO A 78 6.56 20.95 11.70
CA PRO A 78 5.59 21.84 11.04
C PRO A 78 5.59 21.69 9.52
N GLY A 79 4.40 21.62 8.92
CA GLY A 79 4.25 21.43 7.48
C GLY A 79 4.51 19.99 6.99
N SER A 80 4.63 19.03 7.91
CA SER A 80 4.76 17.63 7.54
C SER A 80 3.59 17.12 6.71
N HIS A 81 3.91 16.26 5.75
CA HIS A 81 2.91 15.54 4.98
C HIS A 81 2.07 14.63 5.92
N PRO A 82 0.74 14.55 5.72
CA PRO A 82 -0.10 13.53 6.36
C PRO A 82 0.48 12.13 6.26
N VAL A 83 0.20 11.29 7.25
CA VAL A 83 0.76 9.93 7.38
C VAL A 83 0.18 8.93 6.38
N HIS A 84 -0.97 9.24 5.76
CA HIS A 84 -1.67 8.36 4.81
C HIS A 84 -1.89 6.94 5.35
N ALA A 85 -2.16 6.86 6.65
CA ALA A 85 -2.69 5.68 7.32
C ALA A 85 -4.22 5.73 7.24
N ASP A 86 -4.83 4.55 7.15
CA ASP A 86 -6.29 4.42 7.24
C ASP A 86 -6.70 4.71 8.69
N PRO A 87 -7.61 5.66 8.97
CA PRO A 87 -8.02 5.99 10.33
C PRO A 87 -8.85 4.87 10.98
N ASP A 88 -9.44 3.96 10.20
CA ASP A 88 -10.33 2.92 10.69
C ASP A 88 -9.61 1.56 10.84
N VAL A 89 -8.38 1.44 10.31
CA VAL A 89 -7.63 0.17 10.26
C VAL A 89 -6.24 0.32 10.87
N ASN A 90 -6.05 -0.29 12.05
CA ASN A 90 -4.76 -0.36 12.76
C ASN A 90 -4.01 -1.70 12.54
N GLU A 91 -4.42 -2.48 11.54
CA GLU A 91 -3.84 -3.81 11.33
C GLU A 91 -3.33 -3.92 9.90
N GLU A 92 -2.13 -4.51 9.75
CA GLU A 92 -1.59 -4.88 8.45
C GLU A 92 -1.30 -6.39 8.51
N PRO A 93 -2.22 -7.24 7.96
CA PRO A 93 -2.04 -8.68 8.02
C PRO A 93 -0.69 -9.09 7.41
N PRO A 94 -0.01 -10.09 7.98
CA PRO A 94 -0.46 -11.00 9.05
C PRO A 94 -0.24 -10.46 10.48
N TYR A 95 0.13 -9.19 10.66
CA TYR A 95 0.33 -8.61 11.99
C TYR A 95 -0.98 -8.03 12.53
N THR A 96 -1.63 -8.78 13.42
CA THR A 96 -2.81 -8.36 14.16
C THR A 96 -2.48 -8.12 15.63
N GLU A 97 -3.30 -7.35 16.35
CA GLU A 97 -3.09 -7.16 17.78
C GLU A 97 -3.22 -8.50 18.52
N ASN A 98 -2.22 -8.83 19.35
CA ASN A 98 -2.33 -9.98 20.24
C ASN A 98 -3.39 -9.70 21.31
N LYS A 99 -4.59 -10.26 21.12
CA LYS A 99 -5.71 -10.14 22.05
C LYS A 99 -5.57 -11.01 23.29
#